data_AF-A0A1H5P8R4-F1
#
_entry.id   AF-A0A1H5P8R4-F1
#
_cell.length_a   1.000
_cell.length_b   1.000
_cell.length_c   1.000
_cell.angle_alpha   90.00
_cell.angle_beta   90.00
_cell.angle_gamma   90.00
#
_symmetry.space_group_name_H-M   'P 1'
#
loop_
_entity.id
_entity.type
_entity.pdbx_description
1 polymer ?
#
loop_
_entity_poly.entity_id
_entity_poly.type
_entity_poly.pdbx_seq_one_letter_code
_entity_poly.pdbx_strand_id
1 'polypeptide(L)'
;MQTLVHYSLHFLAIGLIAYLYDSKNWKRNWLILLATMAVDLDHLLADPIFHPGRCSIGFHYLHSFYVIPFYFVGAAFLKRSIWKLILIGLAFHMFTDFVDCLWMFGECGECEIPEFFSYFSR
;
A
#
# COMPACT_ATOMS: atom_id res chain seq x y z
N MET A 1 -3.20 -5.71 -17.58
CA MET A 1 -4.38 -5.64 -16.67
C MET A 1 -3.97 -5.24 -15.27
N GLN A 2 -2.88 -5.83 -14.75
CA GLN A 2 -2.28 -5.50 -13.45
C GLN A 2 -2.15 -3.98 -13.17
N THR A 3 -1.50 -3.22 -14.05
CA THR A 3 -1.32 -1.76 -13.89
C THR A 3 -2.65 -1.00 -13.72
N LEU A 4 -3.67 -1.36 -14.48
CA LEU A 4 -4.99 -0.75 -14.39
C LEU A 4 -5.65 -1.06 -13.04
N VAL A 5 -5.54 -2.30 -12.56
CA VAL A 5 -6.07 -2.70 -11.25
C VAL A 5 -5.33 -1.96 -10.12
N HIS A 6 -4.00 -1.97 -10.16
CA HIS A 6 -3.15 -1.31 -9.16
C HIS A 6 -3.49 0.18 -9.00
N TYR A 7 -3.49 0.95 -10.11
CA TYR A 7 -3.84 2.37 -10.04
C TYR A 7 -5.31 2.61 -9.68
N SER A 8 -6.22 1.74 -10.12
CA SER A 8 -7.64 1.85 -9.72
C SER A 8 -7.81 1.67 -8.22
N LEU A 9 -7.05 0.77 -7.58
CA LEU A 9 -7.08 0.59 -6.13
C LEU A 9 -6.52 1.83 -5.41
N HIS A 10 -5.35 2.32 -5.81
CA HIS A 10 -4.73 3.50 -5.18
C HIS A 10 -5.57 4.78 -5.28
N PHE A 11 -6.33 4.98 -6.37
CA PHE A 11 -7.06 6.24 -6.59
C PHE A 11 -8.60 6.14 -6.45
N LEU A 12 -9.22 5.09 -6.98
CA LEU A 12 -10.69 4.95 -6.99
C LEU A 12 -11.21 4.25 -5.73
N ALA A 13 -10.56 3.16 -5.30
CA ALA A 13 -11.03 2.40 -4.15
C ALA A 13 -10.92 3.20 -2.85
N ILE A 14 -9.90 4.05 -2.71
CA ILE A 14 -9.82 4.99 -1.58
C ILE A 14 -10.99 6.00 -1.55
N GLY A 15 -11.60 6.31 -2.70
CA GLY A 15 -12.80 7.14 -2.77
C GLY A 15 -14.02 6.44 -2.16
N LEU A 16 -14.16 5.14 -2.42
CA LEU A 16 -15.17 4.31 -1.77
C LEU A 16 -14.93 4.22 -0.26
N ILE A 17 -13.68 3.99 0.17
CA ILE A 17 -13.31 3.96 1.59
C ILE A 17 -13.66 5.29 2.27
N ALA A 18 -13.34 6.43 1.65
CA ALA A 18 -13.69 7.75 2.16
C ALA A 18 -15.20 7.94 2.34
N TYR A 19 -15.99 7.47 1.39
CA TYR A 19 -17.45 7.53 1.43
C TYR A 19 -18.02 6.65 2.54
N LEU A 20 -17.53 5.42 2.69
CA LEU A 20 -17.93 4.52 3.77
C LEU A 20 -17.49 5.05 5.15
N TYR A 21 -16.35 5.73 5.21
CA TYR A 21 -15.83 6.28 6.46
C TYR A 21 -16.63 7.49 6.95
N ASP A 22 -17.03 8.42 6.08
CA ASP A 22 -17.97 9.50 6.38
C ASP A 22 -18.64 10.02 5.11
N SER A 23 -19.86 9.56 4.83
CA SER A 23 -20.59 9.94 3.62
C SER A 23 -20.91 11.44 3.55
N LYS A 24 -20.96 12.15 4.68
CA LYS A 24 -21.20 13.60 4.71
C LYS A 24 -19.97 14.41 4.29
N ASN A 25 -18.77 13.92 4.61
CA ASN A 25 -17.51 14.61 4.37
C ASN A 25 -16.57 13.83 3.42
N TRP A 26 -17.14 12.97 2.57
CA TRP A 26 -16.38 11.99 1.78
C TRP A 26 -15.31 12.64 0.89
N LYS A 27 -15.58 13.82 0.30
CA LYS A 27 -14.60 14.54 -0.54
C LYS A 27 -13.35 14.93 0.25
N ARG A 28 -13.54 15.44 1.46
CA ARG A 28 -12.43 15.79 2.37
C ARG A 28 -11.66 14.54 2.77
N ASN A 29 -12.36 13.47 3.12
CA ASN A 29 -11.72 12.20 3.50
C ASN A 29 -10.96 11.57 2.32
N TRP A 30 -11.49 11.68 1.12
CA TRP A 30 -10.84 11.20 -0.10
C TRP A 30 -9.56 11.98 -0.37
N LEU A 31 -9.55 13.30 -0.21
CA LEU A 31 -8.31 14.09 -0.31
C LEU A 31 -7.27 13.70 0.74
N ILE A 32 -7.70 13.38 1.97
CA ILE A 32 -6.78 12.89 3.02
C ILE A 32 -6.19 11.53 2.63
N LEU A 33 -7.02 10.59 2.16
CA LEU A 33 -6.54 9.29 1.69
C LEU A 33 -5.64 9.42 0.47
N LEU A 34 -5.95 10.33 -0.46
CA LEU A 34 -5.12 10.61 -1.63
C LEU A 34 -3.74 11.14 -1.21
N ALA A 35 -3.68 11.98 -0.18
CA ALA A 35 -2.41 12.44 0.37
C ALA A 35 -1.55 11.31 0.95
N THR A 36 -2.14 10.19 1.38
CA THR A 36 -1.37 9.03 1.86
C THR A 36 -0.58 8.31 0.76
N MET A 37 -0.93 8.52 -0.52
CA MET A 37 -0.15 8.01 -1.65
C MET A 37 1.27 8.60 -1.71
N ALA A 38 1.53 9.71 -1.00
CA ALA A 38 2.87 10.27 -0.87
C ALA A 38 3.85 9.34 -0.11
N VAL A 39 3.37 8.23 0.47
CA VAL A 39 4.23 7.20 1.06
C VAL A 39 5.24 6.64 0.03
N ASP A 40 4.86 6.56 -1.24
CA ASP A 40 5.71 6.13 -2.36
C ASP A 40 6.95 7.00 -2.59
N LEU A 41 7.00 8.20 -1.99
CA LEU A 41 8.20 9.02 -2.06
C LEU A 41 9.39 8.35 -1.35
N ASP A 42 9.16 7.33 -0.51
CA ASP A 42 10.23 6.51 0.06
C ASP A 42 10.98 5.67 -0.99
N HIS A 43 10.42 5.48 -2.19
CA HIS A 43 11.12 4.87 -3.32
C HIS A 43 12.36 5.67 -3.74
N LEU A 44 12.32 7.00 -3.58
CA LEU A 44 13.46 7.87 -3.87
C LEU A 44 14.66 7.63 -2.94
N LEU A 45 14.44 6.91 -1.83
CA LEU A 45 15.48 6.56 -0.86
C LEU A 45 16.08 5.18 -1.11
N ALA A 46 15.58 4.43 -2.10
CA ALA A 46 16.13 3.12 -2.47
C ALA A 46 17.21 3.24 -3.55
N ASP A 47 18.17 2.32 -3.52
CA ASP A 47 19.18 2.15 -4.55
C ASP A 47 19.08 0.72 -5.13
N PRO A 48 18.75 0.53 -6.42
CA PRO A 48 18.38 1.57 -7.39
C PRO A 48 16.97 2.13 -7.17
N ILE A 49 16.77 3.39 -7.57
CA ILE A 49 15.49 4.12 -7.43
C ILE A 49 14.38 3.42 -8.23
N PHE A 50 14.68 2.98 -9.44
CA PHE A 50 13.74 2.26 -10.31
C PHE A 50 14.31 0.89 -10.67
N HIS A 51 13.57 -0.17 -10.34
CA HIS A 51 13.92 -1.53 -10.70
C HIS A 51 12.68 -2.27 -11.19
N PRO A 52 12.58 -2.59 -12.49
CA PRO A 52 11.45 -3.36 -13.01
C PRO A 52 11.47 -4.78 -12.40
N GLY A 53 10.30 -5.29 -12.01
CA GLY A 53 10.17 -6.63 -11.43
C GLY A 53 10.55 -6.76 -9.94
N ARG A 54 10.77 -5.64 -9.24
CA ARG A 54 10.94 -5.61 -7.78
C ARG A 54 9.60 -5.34 -7.09
N CYS A 55 9.27 -6.15 -6.09
CA CYS A 55 8.14 -5.88 -5.21
C CYS A 55 8.39 -4.61 -4.37
N SER A 56 7.40 -3.74 -4.18
CA SER A 56 7.55 -2.56 -3.30
C SER A 56 7.69 -2.94 -1.82
N ILE A 57 7.06 -4.05 -1.39
CA ILE A 57 7.05 -4.47 0.01
C ILE A 57 8.39 -5.08 0.43
N GLY A 58 8.91 -4.60 1.55
CA GLY A 58 10.12 -5.09 2.19
C GLY A 58 11.41 -4.44 1.72
N PHE A 59 11.39 -3.69 0.62
CA PHE A 59 12.57 -3.03 0.04
C PHE A 59 12.67 -1.54 0.38
N HIS A 60 11.56 -0.90 0.75
CA HIS A 60 11.53 0.51 1.13
C HIS A 60 11.27 0.71 2.63
N TYR A 61 11.68 1.86 3.16
CA TYR A 61 11.62 2.14 4.59
C TYR A 61 10.18 2.15 5.14
N LEU A 62 9.24 2.79 4.43
CA LEU A 62 7.83 2.86 4.84
C LEU A 62 7.05 1.61 4.40
N HIS A 63 7.53 0.92 3.38
CA HIS A 63 7.04 -0.40 2.93
C HIS A 63 7.69 -1.59 3.67
N SER A 64 8.40 -1.32 4.76
CA SER A 64 9.07 -2.35 5.54
C SER A 64 8.07 -3.25 6.28
N PHE A 65 8.36 -4.55 6.35
CA PHE A 65 7.59 -5.50 7.16
C PHE A 65 7.51 -5.11 8.65
N TYR A 66 8.44 -4.30 9.13
CA TYR A 66 8.40 -3.77 10.50
C TYR A 66 7.41 -2.63 10.67
N VAL A 67 7.21 -1.81 9.63
CA VAL A 67 6.37 -0.59 9.68
C VAL A 67 4.92 -0.89 9.33
N ILE A 68 4.69 -1.77 8.35
CA ILE A 68 3.35 -2.13 7.87
C ILE A 68 2.37 -2.55 8.99
N PRO A 69 2.75 -3.40 9.97
CA PRO A 69 1.85 -3.80 11.05
C PRO A 69 1.30 -2.61 11.85
N PHE A 70 2.07 -1.53 12.02
CA PHE A 70 1.60 -0.34 12.73
C PHE A 70 0.43 0.35 12.00
N TYR A 71 0.44 0.37 10.66
CA TYR A 71 -0.66 0.92 9.87
C TYR A 71 -1.94 0.11 10.07
N PHE A 72 -1.85 -1.22 10.00
CA PHE A 72 -3.00 -2.11 10.21
C PHE A 72 -3.54 -2.05 11.64
N VAL A 73 -2.65 -2.10 12.64
CA VAL A 73 -3.04 -2.00 14.06
C VAL A 73 -3.72 -0.66 14.33
N GLY A 74 -3.14 0.45 13.88
CA GLY A 74 -3.75 1.75 14.08
C GLY A 74 -5.07 1.93 13.32
N ALA A 75 -5.18 1.39 12.10
CA ALA A 75 -6.42 1.35 11.34
C ALA A 75 -7.52 0.53 12.03
N ALA A 76 -7.18 -0.54 12.74
CA ALA A 76 -8.14 -1.37 13.46
C ALA A 76 -8.58 -0.72 14.80
N PHE A 77 -7.63 -0.34 15.64
CA PHE A 77 -7.87 -0.05 17.06
C PHE A 77 -8.09 1.44 17.39
N LEU A 78 -7.69 2.37 16.53
CA LEU A 78 -7.96 3.79 16.80
C LEU A 78 -9.46 4.09 16.75
N LYS A 79 -9.88 5.08 17.55
CA LYS A 79 -11.21 5.67 17.44
C LYS A 79 -11.32 6.48 16.15
N ARG A 80 -12.56 6.67 15.67
CA ARG A 80 -12.85 7.46 14.48
C ARG A 80 -12.23 8.85 14.61
N SER A 81 -11.20 9.11 13.82
CA SER A 81 -10.36 10.30 13.86
C SER A 81 -9.65 10.48 12.52
N ILE A 82 -9.00 11.63 12.31
CA ILE A 82 -8.18 11.86 11.11
C ILE A 82 -6.98 10.90 11.08
N TRP A 83 -6.37 10.63 12.24
CA TRP A 83 -5.26 9.67 12.35
C TRP A 83 -5.66 8.25 11.94
N LYS A 84 -6.84 7.79 12.36
CA LYS A 84 -7.37 6.51 11.91
C LYS A 84 -7.52 6.47 10.38
N LEU A 85 -8.02 7.54 9.78
CA LEU A 85 -8.20 7.63 8.33
C LEU A 85 -6.87 7.58 7.58
N ILE A 86 -5.85 8.29 8.08
CA ILE A 86 -4.48 8.24 7.51
C ILE A 86 -3.94 6.81 7.57
N LEU A 87 -4.06 6.13 8.72
CA LEU A 87 -3.58 4.76 8.87
C LEU A 87 -4.37 3.75 8.03
N ILE A 88 -5.67 3.98 7.81
CA ILE A 88 -6.46 3.21 6.84
C ILE A 88 -5.91 3.41 5.42
N GLY A 89 -5.60 4.65 5.03
CA GLY A 89 -5.01 4.96 3.73
C GLY A 89 -3.68 4.25 3.51
N LEU A 90 -2.76 4.38 4.47
CA LEU A 90 -1.46 3.69 4.43
C LEU A 90 -1.62 2.16 4.43
N ALA A 91 -2.51 1.59 5.25
CA ALA A 91 -2.74 0.15 5.26
C ALA A 91 -3.33 -0.35 3.93
N PHE A 92 -4.26 0.40 3.33
CA PHE A 92 -4.86 0.04 2.05
C PHE A 92 -3.88 0.20 0.88
N HIS A 93 -3.01 1.19 0.95
CA HIS A 93 -1.89 1.35 0.03
C HIS A 93 -0.97 0.13 0.07
N MET A 94 -0.51 -0.28 1.27
CA MET A 94 0.32 -1.48 1.44
C MET A 94 -0.39 -2.76 0.96
N PHE A 95 -1.70 -2.85 1.18
CA PHE A 95 -2.50 -3.96 0.65
C PHE A 95 -2.52 -3.98 -0.89
N THR A 96 -2.65 -2.82 -1.52
CA THR A 96 -2.66 -2.69 -2.98
C THR A 96 -1.32 -3.10 -3.59
N ASP A 97 -0.23 -2.66 -2.97
CA ASP A 97 1.13 -3.04 -3.35
C ASP A 97 1.39 -4.52 -3.14
N PHE A 98 0.85 -5.10 -2.07
CA PHE A 98 0.95 -6.54 -1.83
C PHE A 98 0.25 -7.35 -2.92
N VAL A 99 -0.96 -6.95 -3.32
CA VAL A 99 -1.70 -7.59 -4.42
C VAL A 99 -0.90 -7.50 -5.72
N ASP A 100 -0.27 -6.36 -5.99
CA ASP A 100 0.60 -6.18 -7.15
C ASP A 100 1.80 -7.13 -7.11
N CYS A 101 2.47 -7.26 -5.95
CA CYS A 101 3.55 -8.21 -5.75
C CYS A 101 3.12 -9.66 -5.95
N LEU A 102 1.95 -10.05 -5.44
CA LEU A 102 1.41 -11.41 -5.64
C LEU A 102 1.16 -11.71 -7.13
N TRP A 103 0.66 -10.72 -7.87
CA TRP A 103 0.44 -10.87 -9.31
C TRP A 103 1.78 -11.03 -10.04
N MET A 104 2.78 -10.20 -9.71
CA MET A 104 4.14 -10.33 -10.24
C MET A 104 4.70 -11.73 -9.98
N PHE A 105 4.64 -12.22 -8.74
CA PHE A 105 5.17 -13.55 -8.39
C PHE A 105 4.43 -14.70 -9.10
N GLY A 106 3.14 -14.55 -9.38
CA GLY A 106 2.35 -15.54 -10.11
C GLY A 106 2.72 -15.66 -11.59
N GLU A 107 3.34 -14.65 -12.18
CA GLU A 107 3.69 -14.61 -13.61
C GLU A 107 5.19 -14.79 -13.90
N CYS A 108 6.03 -15.04 -12.90
CA CYS A 108 7.48 -14.81 -13.01
C CYS A 108 8.38 -16.05 -12.84
N GLY A 109 9.45 -16.10 -13.66
CA GLY A 109 10.56 -17.06 -13.56
C GLY A 109 11.85 -16.53 -12.91
N GLU A 110 12.06 -15.20 -12.86
CA GLU A 110 13.25 -14.54 -12.26
C GLU A 110 12.87 -13.26 -11.48
N CYS A 111 11.98 -13.36 -10.50
CA CYS A 111 11.62 -12.20 -9.67
C CYS A 111 12.50 -12.11 -8.41
N GLU A 112 12.92 -10.89 -8.07
CA GLU A 112 13.59 -10.63 -6.78
C GLU A 112 12.55 -10.66 -5.66
N ILE A 113 12.47 -11.82 -5.01
CA ILE A 113 11.61 -12.04 -3.86
C ILE A 113 12.36 -11.58 -2.61
N PRO A 114 11.79 -10.75 -1.73
CA PRO A 114 12.34 -10.53 -0.40
C PRO A 114 12.59 -11.88 0.30
N GLU A 115 13.67 -12.01 1.07
CA GLU A 115 13.98 -13.24 1.84
C GLU A 115 12.78 -13.76 2.63
N PHE A 116 11.93 -12.86 3.14
CA PHE A 116 10.71 -13.22 3.84
C PHE A 116 9.76 -14.08 2.98
N PHE A 117 9.55 -13.73 1.71
CA PHE A 117 8.65 -14.47 0.82
C PHE A 117 9.30 -15.73 0.25
N SER A 118 10.64 -15.81 0.16
CA SER A 118 11.33 -17.05 -0.24
C SER A 118 11.17 -18.19 0.79
N TYR A 119 10.85 -17.85 2.05
CA TYR A 119 10.48 -18.84 3.07
C TYR A 119 9.13 -19.50 2.81
N PHE A 120 8.17 -18.77 2.22
CA PHE A 120 6.82 -19.28 1.93
C PHE A 120 6.71 -20.00 0.58
N SER A 121 7.75 -19.95 -0.26
CA SER A 121 7.81 -20.62 -1.56
C SER A 121 8.55 -21.97 -1.55
N ARG A 122 8.95 -22.46 -0.37
CA ARG A 122 9.42 -23.85 -0.14
C ARG A 122 8.33 -24.69 0.51
#